data_AF-A0A0N1BSC1-F1
#
_entry.id   AF-A0A0N1BSC1-F1
#
_cell.length_a   1.000
_cell.length_b   1.000
_cell.length_c   1.000
_cell.angle_alpha   90.00
_cell.angle_beta   90.00
_cell.angle_gamma   90.00
#
_symmetry.space_group_name_H-M   'P 1'
#
loop_
_entity.id
_entity.type
_entity.pdbx_description
1 polymer ?
#
loop_
_entity_poly.entity_id
_entity_poly.type
_entity_poly.pdbx_seq_one_letter_code
_entity_poly.pdbx_strand_id
1 'polypeptide(L)' 'KDSEFHRITCFNGLGQNVAKFCSKGQMVTVEGRIHYTRWEDQDGTKRYGCEIIADKVEFLTKGSTTTGDSAPDIDED' A
#
# COMPACT_ATOMS: atom_id res chain seq x y z
N LYS A 1 -0.09 3.92 -20.33
CA LYS A 1 0.12 4.43 -18.94
C LYS A 1 0.49 3.21 -18.15
N ASP A 2 1.75 3.11 -17.78
CA ASP A 2 2.33 1.85 -17.34
C ASP A 2 2.27 1.79 -15.81
N SER A 3 2.20 0.58 -15.28
CA SER A 3 2.09 0.33 -13.84
C SER A 3 3.37 -0.35 -13.37
N GLU A 4 3.97 0.23 -12.34
CA GLU A 4 5.20 -0.27 -11.74
C GLU A 4 4.90 -0.98 -10.41
N PHE A 5 5.63 -2.06 -10.14
CA PHE A 5 5.44 -2.89 -8.96
C PHE A 5 6.69 -2.85 -8.08
N HIS A 6 6.54 -2.24 -6.92
CA HIS A 6 7.63 -2.04 -5.97
C HIS A 6 7.46 -2.99 -4.79
N ARG A 7 8.55 -3.67 -4.41
CA ARG A 7 8.59 -4.47 -3.19
C ARG A 7 8.86 -3.55 -2.00
N ILE A 8 7.93 -3.51 -1.04
CA ILE A 8 8.05 -2.72 0.18
C ILE A 8 8.24 -3.66 1.37
N THR A 9 9.27 -3.43 2.17
CA THR A 9 9.57 -4.21 3.36
C THR A 9 9.39 -3.35 4.61
N CYS A 10 8.46 -3.74 5.48
CA CYS A 10 8.13 -3.05 6.73
C CYS A 10 8.57 -3.90 7.93
N PHE A 11 9.31 -3.30 8.87
CA PHE A 11 9.81 -3.98 10.05
C PHE A 11 9.11 -3.52 11.34
N ASN A 12 9.33 -4.27 12.43
CA ASN A 12 8.93 -3.90 13.80
C ASN A 12 7.45 -3.48 13.92
N GLY A 13 7.15 -2.45 14.72
CA GLY A 13 5.80 -1.95 14.93
C GLY A 13 5.11 -1.46 13.65
N LEU A 14 5.87 -0.93 12.69
CA LEU A 14 5.33 -0.52 11.39
C LEU A 14 4.78 -1.74 10.63
N GLY A 15 5.53 -2.85 10.59
CA GLY A 15 5.09 -4.10 9.98
C GLY A 15 3.82 -4.65 10.64
N GLN A 16 3.74 -4.60 11.98
CA GLN A 16 2.54 -5.01 12.71
C GLN A 16 1.32 -4.14 12.39
N ASN A 17 1.49 -2.82 12.30
CA ASN A 17 0.42 -1.90 11.94
C ASN A 17 -0.06 -2.13 10.52
N VAL A 18 0.85 -2.25 9.55
CA VAL A 18 0.51 -2.54 8.15
C VAL A 18 -0.21 -3.88 8.03
N ALA A 19 0.25 -4.93 8.70
CA ALA A 19 -0.42 -6.23 8.68
C ALA A 19 -1.84 -6.20 9.26
N LYS A 20 -2.11 -5.34 10.25
CA LYS A 20 -3.42 -5.22 10.90
C LYS A 20 -4.41 -4.34 10.11
N PHE A 21 -3.92 -3.28 9.46
CA PHE A 21 -4.80 -2.22 8.93
C PHE A 21 -4.73 -2.05 7.41
N CYS A 22 -3.77 -2.69 6.72
CA CYS A 22 -3.69 -2.64 5.27
C CYS A 22 -4.42 -3.83 4.65
N SER A 23 -5.30 -3.54 3.69
CA SER A 23 -5.98 -4.55 2.88
C SER A 23 -5.54 -4.47 1.41
N LYS A 24 -5.79 -5.55 0.64
CA LYS A 24 -5.45 -5.58 -0.79
C LYS A 24 -6.22 -4.49 -1.53
N GLY A 25 -5.53 -3.69 -2.35
CA GLY A 25 -6.11 -2.62 -3.15
C GLY A 25 -6.28 -1.29 -2.40
N GLN A 26 -5.92 -1.24 -1.11
CA GLN A 26 -5.89 -0.01 -0.33
C GLN A 26 -4.79 0.91 -0.84
N MET A 27 -5.09 2.20 -0.89
CA MET A 27 -4.14 3.22 -1.29
C MET A 27 -3.28 3.60 -0.08
N VAL A 28 -1.97 3.70 -0.28
CA VAL A 28 -1.03 4.04 0.78
C VAL A 28 0.07 4.96 0.25
N THR A 29 0.60 5.82 1.12
CA THR A 29 1.90 6.48 0.90
C THR A 29 2.98 5.65 1.58
N VAL A 30 4.16 5.61 0.97
CA VAL A 30 5.33 4.94 1.54
C VAL A 30 6.52 5.89 1.43
N GLU A 31 7.16 6.14 2.57
CA GLU A 31 8.43 6.84 2.65
C GLU A 31 9.47 5.88 3.25
N GLY A 32 10.67 5.90 2.68
CA GLY A 32 11.74 5.03 3.10
C GLY A 32 12.95 5.15 2.19
N ARG A 33 13.78 4.12 2.20
CA ARG A 33 15.04 4.07 1.43
C ARG A 33 15.06 2.91 0.45
N ILE A 34 15.68 3.13 -0.70
CA ILE A 34 15.99 2.07 -1.66
C ILE A 34 17.07 1.18 -1.05
N HIS A 35 16.86 -0.12 -1.14
CA HIS A 35 17.80 -1.14 -0.72
C HIS A 35 18.02 -2.15 -1.84
N TYR A 36 19.30 -2.40 -2.15
CA TYR A 36 19.69 -3.42 -3.09
C TYR A 36 20.07 -4.69 -2.36
N THR A 37 19.36 -5.77 -2.65
CA THR A 37 19.63 -7.09 -2.08
C THR A 37 20.34 -7.95 -3.10
N ARG A 38 21.24 -8.81 -2.63
CA ARG A 38 21.83 -9.88 -3.42
C ARG A 38 21.76 -11.19 -2.64
N TRP A 39 21.31 -12.24 -3.31
CA TRP A 39 21.29 -13.59 -2.75
C TRP A 39 21.66 -14.61 -3.82
N GLU A 40 21.96 -15.83 -3.38
CA GLU A 40 22.19 -16.98 -4.26
C GLU A 40 20.94 -17.86 -4.20
N ASP A 41 20.41 -18.23 -5.36
CA ASP A 41 19.32 -19.20 -5.41
C ASP A 41 19.84 -20.64 -5.25
N GLN A 42 18.91 -21.59 -5.19
CA GLN A 42 19.22 -22.99 -4.95
C GLN A 42 20.07 -23.63 -6.07
N ASP A 43 20.08 -23.01 -7.25
CA ASP A 43 20.85 -23.43 -8.42
C ASP A 43 22.24 -22.75 -8.47
N GLY A 44 22.62 -22.00 -7.42
CA GLY A 44 23.89 -21.28 -7.35
C GLY A 44 23.91 -19.96 -8.14
N THR A 45 22.77 -19.51 -8.67
CA THR A 45 22.70 -18.29 -9.47
C THR A 45 22.58 -17.07 -8.58
N LYS A 46 23.47 -16.08 -8.79
CA LYS A 46 23.42 -14.79 -8.11
C LYS A 46 22.22 -13.98 -8.61
N ARG A 47 21.31 -13.65 -7.70
CA ARG A 47 20.15 -12.79 -7.94
C ARG A 47 20.35 -11.43 -7.30
N TYR A 48 19.78 -10.41 -7.94
CA TYR A 48 19.76 -9.04 -7.45
C TYR A 48 18.30 -8.59 -7.33
N GLY A 49 18.02 -7.83 -6.29
CA GLY A 49 16.71 -7.25 -6.02
C GLY A 49 16.83 -5.79 -5.65
N CYS A 50 15.77 -5.05 -5.93
CA CYS A 50 15.57 -3.69 -5.47
C CYS A 50 14.28 -3.68 -4.64
N GLU A 51 14.38 -3.22 -3.40
CA GLU A 51 13.23 -3.06 -2.52
C GLU A 51 13.29 -1.70 -1.82
N ILE A 52 12.16 -1.29 -1.25
CA ILE A 52 12.08 -0.10 -0.42
C ILE A 52 11.89 -0.56 1.02
N ILE A 53 12.85 -0.23 1.88
CA ILE A 53 12.68 -0.41 3.33
C ILE A 53 11.90 0.80 3.84
N ALA A 54 10.67 0.56 4.30
CA ALA A 54 9.78 1.62 4.73
C ALA A 54 10.14 2.14 6.13
N ASP A 55 10.25 3.45 6.24
CA ASP A 55 10.38 4.17 7.51
C ASP A 55 9.01 4.71 7.95
N LYS A 56 8.11 4.98 7.00
CA LYS A 56 6.73 5.44 7.25
C LYS A 56 5.75 4.91 6.20
N VAL A 57 4.54 4.56 6.65
CA VAL A 57 3.40 4.19 5.80
C VAL A 57 2.16 4.92 6.30
N GLU A 58 1.45 5.62 5.41
CA GLU A 58 0.15 6.23 5.73
C GLU A 58 -0.95 5.62 4.87
N PHE A 59 -2.09 5.33 5.50
CA PHE A 59 -3.26 4.79 4.82
C PHE A 59 -4.09 5.92 4.23
N LEU A 60 -4.38 5.82 2.94
CA LEU A 60 -5.20 6.79 2.24
C LEU A 60 -6.61 6.25 2.04
N THR A 61 -7.61 7.07 2.35
CA THR A 61 -9.00 6.83 1.97
C THR A 61 -9.27 7.52 0.64
N LYS A 62 -9.99 6.85 -0.25
CA LYS A 62 -10.58 7.56 -1.40
C LYS A 62 -11.62 8.50 -0.83
N GLY A 63 -11.46 9.81 -1.03
CA GLY A 63 -12.50 10.77 -0.70
C GLY A 63 -13.80 10.29 -1.33
N SER A 64 -14.82 10.03 -0.51
CA SER A 64 -16.16 9.78 -1.02
C SER A 64 -16.57 11.07 -1.72
N THR A 65 -16.66 11.03 -3.05
CA THR A 65 -17.58 11.92 -3.73
C THR A 65 -18.94 11.58 -3.15
N THR A 66 -19.42 12.41 -2.24
CA THR A 66 -20.80 12.39 -1.80
C THR A 66 -21.66 12.65 -3.03
N THR A 67 -21.99 11.60 -3.78
CA THR A 67 -23.17 11.59 -4.63
C THR A 67 -24.33 11.84 -3.68
N GLY A 68 -24.83 13.08 -3.68
CA GLY A 68 -26.00 13.48 -2.92
C GLY A 68 -27.14 12.54 -3.29
N ASP A 69 -27.45 11.65 -2.36
CA ASP A 69 -28.64 10.82 -2.45
C ASP A 69 -29.82 11.67 -2.01
N SER A 70 -30.90 11.46 -2.75
CA SER A 70 -32.03 12.36 -2.94
C SER A 70 -32.75 12.68 -1.64
N ALA A 71 -33.23 13.92 -1.50
CA ALA A 71 -34.21 14.27 -0.47
C ALA A 71 -35.44 13.37 -0.66
N PRO A 72 -36.02 12.80 0.40
CA PRO A 72 -37.26 12.05 0.28
C PRO A 72 -38.39 13.00 -0.15
N ASP A 73 -39.13 12.62 -1.19
CA ASP A 73 -40.40 13.24 -1.52
C ASP A 73 -41.33 13.06 -0.31
N ILE A 74 -41.63 14.17 0.37
CA ILE A 74 -42.65 14.22 1.42
C ILE A 74 -43.99 14.30 0.68
N ASP A 75 -44.66 13.16 0.52
CA ASP A 75 -46.08 13.16 0.17
C ASP A 75 -46.87 13.75 1.35
N GLU A 76 -47.39 14.96 1.15
CA GLU A 76 -48.23 15.73 2.08
C GLU A 76 -49.71 15.35 1.82
N ASP A 77 -50.35 14.73 2.82
CA ASP A 77 -51.78 14.37 3.01
C ASP A 77 -52.69 14.08 1.78
#